data_AF-A0A1H4C5K9-F1
#
_entry.id   AF-A0A1H4C5K9-F1
#
_cell.length_a   1.000
_cell.length_b   1.000
_cell.length_c   1.000
_cell.angle_alpha   90.00
_cell.angle_beta   90.00
_cell.angle_gamma   90.00
#
_symmetry.space_group_name_H-M   'P 1'
#
loop_
_entity.id
_entity.type
_entity.pdbx_description
1 polymer ?
#
loop_
_entity_poly.entity_id
_entity_poly.type
_entity_poly.pdbx_seq_one_letter_code
_entity_poly.pdbx_strand_id
1 'polypeptide(L)'
;MCRGSPTPGQRDSVAAMPSYSPMKPNPNSAAARSTGSRQDRSSTPPSQVERALRPFGYLLVALVWTVLGAVTLALPAALPFGLWSTNPDFSSREFVTGGDTVITVLFLVFALVVLVPLLGYAFVALPLGSVSLAVLSWTYVVRSLRPSYAGERLSSTGWSRNVIGPVTVGKTALSLLPVRLTPWTTLWTEIMFLGWRPGRAVLVAGIPYALASFLVAGWLFWPVGPVAAVVWVVVTAALVVTTVVLIVREYRRRVGGRNVSGRKPAARAERGS
;
A
#
# COMPACT_ATOMS: atom_id res chain seq x y z
N MET A 1 7.31 60.85 24.73
CA MET A 1 6.30 60.03 25.43
C MET A 1 6.83 58.61 25.59
N CYS A 2 6.59 58.04 26.76
CA CYS A 2 7.32 56.93 27.35
C CYS A 2 6.84 55.53 26.93
N ARG A 3 7.79 54.58 26.99
CA ARG A 3 7.74 53.14 27.31
C ARG A 3 6.50 52.30 26.98
N GLY A 4 6.81 51.15 26.37
CA GLY A 4 6.10 49.88 26.56
C GLY A 4 7.01 48.68 26.27
N SER A 5 8.20 48.62 26.89
CA SER A 5 9.06 47.42 26.84
C SER A 5 8.40 46.27 27.63
N PRO A 6 8.26 45.07 27.05
CA PRO A 6 7.60 43.95 27.71
C PRO A 6 8.38 43.45 28.93
N THR A 7 7.62 43.11 29.96
CA THR A 7 8.01 42.76 31.33
C THR A 7 8.90 41.49 31.39
N PRO A 8 9.91 41.40 32.28
CA PRO A 8 10.81 40.24 32.38
C PRO A 8 10.18 38.93 32.90
N GLY A 9 8.88 38.92 33.25
CA GLY A 9 8.23 37.80 33.92
C GLY A 9 7.53 36.77 33.02
N GLN A 10 7.61 36.91 31.69
CA GLN A 10 6.92 36.01 30.74
C GLN A 10 7.90 35.19 29.87
N ARG A 11 9.17 35.11 30.27
CA ARG A 11 10.18 34.23 29.65
C ARG A 11 10.45 32.95 30.45
N ASP A 12 9.97 32.85 31.67
CA ASP A 12 10.36 31.75 32.57
C ASP A 12 9.36 30.58 32.64
N SER A 13 8.23 30.65 31.90
CA SER A 13 7.21 29.59 31.93
C SER A 13 7.30 28.56 30.79
N VAL A 14 8.33 28.61 29.95
CA VAL A 14 8.63 27.56 28.94
C VAL A 14 9.83 26.70 29.39
N ALA A 15 10.39 26.95 30.58
CA ALA A 15 11.65 26.38 31.06
C ALA A 15 11.48 25.16 32.00
N ALA A 16 10.38 24.40 31.91
CA ALA A 16 10.23 23.17 32.70
C ALA A 16 9.48 22.07 31.93
N MET A 17 9.95 21.72 30.74
CA MET A 17 9.79 20.33 30.31
C MET A 17 10.93 19.52 30.94
N PRO A 18 10.63 18.41 31.66
CA PRO A 18 11.66 17.49 32.13
C PRO A 18 12.53 17.12 30.93
N SER A 19 13.82 17.46 31.03
CA SER A 19 14.84 16.95 30.11
C SER A 19 14.84 15.43 30.27
N TYR A 20 14.09 14.74 29.41
CA TYR A 20 14.24 13.32 29.24
C TYR A 20 15.61 13.12 28.61
N SER A 21 16.62 12.90 29.46
CA SER A 21 17.79 12.15 29.03
C SER A 21 17.25 10.87 28.42
N PRO A 22 17.44 10.63 27.10
CA PRO A 22 17.04 9.37 26.50
C PRO A 22 17.74 8.29 27.32
N MET A 23 16.95 7.52 28.07
CA MET A 23 17.42 6.49 28.96
C MET A 23 18.36 5.62 28.14
N LYS A 24 19.67 5.67 28.44
CA LYS A 24 20.66 4.84 27.74
C LYS A 24 20.15 3.40 27.89
N PRO A 25 19.84 2.69 26.79
CA PRO A 25 19.35 1.33 26.89
C PRO A 25 20.34 0.54 27.73
N ASN A 26 19.86 -0.11 28.80
CA ASN A 26 20.71 -0.96 29.62
C ASN A 26 21.40 -1.96 28.66
N PRO A 27 22.74 -2.03 28.64
CA PRO A 27 23.50 -2.84 27.67
C PRO A 27 23.15 -4.33 27.76
N ASN A 28 22.64 -4.78 28.90
CA ASN A 28 22.23 -6.16 29.13
C ASN A 28 20.76 -6.44 28.80
N SER A 29 19.97 -5.43 28.40
CA SER A 29 18.57 -5.60 27.98
C SER A 29 18.47 -6.44 26.71
N ALA A 30 17.47 -7.31 26.58
CA ALA A 30 17.15 -7.99 25.33
C ALA A 30 16.89 -7.01 24.15
N ALA A 31 16.44 -5.79 24.45
CA ALA A 31 16.30 -4.69 23.49
C ALA A 31 17.66 -4.15 22.98
N ALA A 32 18.71 -4.15 23.80
CA ALA A 32 20.07 -3.74 23.41
C ALA A 32 20.80 -4.86 22.64
N ARG A 33 20.62 -6.12 23.07
CA ARG A 33 21.16 -7.30 22.36
C ARG A 33 20.52 -7.55 20.99
N SER A 34 19.26 -7.15 20.80
CA SER A 34 18.57 -7.24 19.50
C SER A 34 18.89 -6.09 18.54
N THR A 35 19.43 -4.97 19.05
CA THR A 35 19.83 -3.81 18.24
C THR A 35 21.31 -3.85 17.86
N GLY A 36 22.18 -4.43 18.69
CA GLY A 36 23.63 -4.47 18.48
C GLY A 36 24.19 -5.58 17.55
N SER A 37 23.38 -6.38 16.87
CA SER A 37 23.89 -7.53 16.08
C SER A 37 23.27 -7.72 14.69
N ARG A 38 22.33 -6.86 14.25
CA ARG A 38 21.51 -7.14 13.05
C ARG A 38 21.66 -6.14 11.91
N GLN A 39 22.20 -4.96 12.17
CA GLN A 39 22.69 -4.04 11.12
C GLN A 39 24.01 -4.52 10.49
N ASP A 40 24.74 -5.44 11.13
CA ASP A 40 25.98 -6.04 10.59
C ASP A 40 25.75 -7.23 9.64
N ARG A 41 24.51 -7.71 9.48
CA ARG A 41 24.24 -8.76 8.48
C ARG A 41 24.28 -8.23 7.05
N SER A 42 23.97 -6.97 6.81
CA SER A 42 24.05 -6.38 5.46
C SER A 42 25.48 -6.17 4.97
N SER A 43 26.45 -6.05 5.88
CA SER A 43 27.88 -5.89 5.57
C SER A 43 28.65 -7.21 5.48
N THR A 44 28.09 -8.31 6.00
CA THR A 44 28.72 -9.64 5.92
C THR A 44 28.39 -10.35 4.59
N PRO A 45 29.41 -10.81 3.85
CA PRO A 45 29.21 -11.53 2.60
C PRO A 45 28.44 -12.83 2.86
N PRO A 46 27.59 -13.26 1.92
CA PRO A 46 26.76 -14.46 2.09
C PRO A 46 27.59 -15.73 2.04
N SER A 47 27.23 -16.70 2.90
CA SER A 47 27.86 -18.02 2.96
C SER A 47 27.62 -18.81 1.67
N GLN A 48 28.47 -19.80 1.37
CA GLN A 48 28.35 -20.59 0.13
C GLN A 48 27.02 -21.35 0.04
N VAL A 49 26.53 -21.89 1.16
CA VAL A 49 25.23 -22.57 1.25
C VAL A 49 24.09 -21.60 0.98
N GLU A 50 24.16 -20.39 1.54
CA GLU A 50 23.17 -19.33 1.26
C GLU A 50 23.18 -18.99 -0.24
N ARG A 51 24.36 -18.90 -0.87
CA ARG A 51 24.47 -18.62 -2.32
C ARG A 51 23.80 -19.71 -3.17
N ALA A 52 24.00 -20.97 -2.84
CA ALA A 52 23.42 -22.09 -3.59
C ALA A 52 21.89 -22.17 -3.44
N LEU A 53 21.36 -21.88 -2.25
CA LEU A 53 19.91 -21.96 -1.96
C LEU A 53 19.12 -20.71 -2.36
N ARG A 54 19.79 -19.58 -2.66
CA ARG A 54 19.15 -18.32 -3.06
C ARG A 54 18.13 -18.44 -4.18
N PRO A 55 18.42 -19.10 -5.32
CA PRO A 55 17.47 -19.18 -6.41
C PRO A 55 16.17 -19.86 -5.98
N PHE A 56 16.25 -20.94 -5.20
CA PHE A 56 15.10 -21.65 -4.67
C PHE A 56 14.30 -20.80 -3.68
N GLY A 57 14.98 -20.11 -2.76
CA GLY A 57 14.33 -19.22 -1.80
C GLY A 57 13.58 -18.07 -2.50
N TYR A 58 14.19 -17.43 -3.48
CA TYR A 58 13.53 -16.37 -4.26
C TYR A 58 12.42 -16.91 -5.16
N LEU A 59 12.58 -18.11 -5.73
CA LEU A 59 11.57 -18.74 -6.57
C LEU A 59 10.30 -19.06 -5.76
N LEU A 60 10.44 -19.65 -4.58
CA LEU A 60 9.30 -19.93 -3.71
C LEU A 60 8.56 -18.64 -3.34
N VAL A 61 9.31 -17.60 -2.96
CA VAL A 61 8.73 -16.28 -2.64
C VAL A 61 8.04 -15.67 -3.87
N ALA A 62 8.62 -15.81 -5.06
CA ALA A 62 8.03 -15.34 -6.30
C ALA A 62 6.72 -16.06 -6.64
N LEU A 63 6.67 -17.37 -6.47
CA LEU A 63 5.45 -18.17 -6.65
C LEU A 63 4.35 -17.73 -5.67
N VAL A 64 4.68 -17.61 -4.37
CA VAL A 64 3.71 -17.14 -3.36
C VAL A 64 3.14 -15.78 -3.71
N TRP A 65 3.98 -14.81 -4.06
CA TRP A 65 3.49 -13.47 -4.43
C TRP A 65 2.76 -13.45 -5.77
N THR A 66 3.10 -14.32 -6.71
CA THR A 66 2.37 -14.46 -7.98
C THR A 66 0.96 -15.00 -7.73
N VAL A 67 0.82 -16.02 -6.87
CA VAL A 67 -0.48 -16.56 -6.47
C VAL A 67 -1.30 -15.51 -5.73
N LEU A 68 -0.71 -14.81 -4.75
CA LEU A 68 -1.39 -13.72 -4.04
C LEU A 68 -1.78 -12.58 -4.99
N GLY A 69 -0.90 -12.22 -5.93
CA GLY A 69 -1.18 -11.25 -6.99
C GLY A 69 -2.40 -11.65 -7.82
N ALA A 70 -2.41 -12.89 -8.32
CA ALA A 70 -3.53 -13.43 -9.08
C ALA A 70 -4.84 -13.43 -8.28
N VAL A 71 -4.83 -13.88 -7.02
CA VAL A 71 -6.00 -13.85 -6.13
C VAL A 71 -6.51 -12.42 -5.94
N THR A 72 -5.61 -11.45 -5.69
CA THR A 72 -6.01 -10.05 -5.51
C THR A 72 -6.56 -9.40 -6.78
N LEU A 73 -6.10 -9.81 -7.96
CA LEU A 73 -6.64 -9.35 -9.24
C LEU A 73 -7.97 -10.04 -9.58
N ALA A 74 -8.17 -11.27 -9.13
CA ALA A 74 -9.40 -12.03 -9.34
C ALA A 74 -10.53 -11.64 -8.36
N LEU A 75 -10.18 -11.15 -7.17
CA LEU A 75 -11.12 -10.74 -6.12
C LEU A 75 -12.29 -9.83 -6.59
N PRO A 76 -12.05 -8.77 -7.39
CA PRO A 76 -13.14 -7.95 -7.92
C PRO A 76 -14.09 -8.70 -8.86
N ALA A 77 -13.59 -9.71 -9.58
CA ALA A 77 -14.39 -10.60 -10.41
C ALA A 77 -15.06 -11.72 -9.61
N ALA A 78 -14.48 -12.14 -8.48
CA ALA A 78 -15.03 -13.20 -7.64
C ALA A 78 -16.43 -12.88 -7.11
N LEU A 79 -16.76 -11.61 -6.85
CA LEU A 79 -18.11 -11.18 -6.46
C LEU A 79 -19.17 -11.51 -7.52
N PRO A 80 -19.08 -10.97 -8.76
CA PRO A 80 -20.07 -11.28 -9.79
C PRO A 80 -20.07 -12.77 -10.17
N PHE A 81 -18.91 -13.44 -10.21
CA PHE A 81 -18.86 -14.89 -10.50
C PHE A 81 -19.49 -15.74 -9.39
N GLY A 82 -19.22 -15.42 -8.12
CA GLY A 82 -19.80 -16.13 -6.97
C GLY A 82 -21.32 -15.99 -6.96
N LEU A 83 -21.82 -14.75 -7.15
CA LEU A 83 -23.25 -14.51 -7.25
C LEU A 83 -23.88 -15.21 -8.47
N TRP A 84 -23.18 -15.26 -9.61
CA TRP A 84 -23.67 -15.97 -10.80
C TRP A 84 -23.77 -17.48 -10.55
N SER A 85 -22.79 -18.06 -9.87
CA SER A 85 -22.76 -19.50 -9.57
C SER A 85 -23.90 -19.97 -8.66
N THR A 86 -24.48 -19.06 -7.87
CA THR A 86 -25.56 -19.37 -6.94
C THR A 86 -26.96 -19.33 -7.57
N ASN A 87 -27.12 -18.93 -8.84
CA ASN A 87 -28.42 -18.66 -9.50
C ASN A 87 -29.47 -18.03 -8.57
N PRO A 88 -29.14 -16.91 -7.90
CA PRO A 88 -30.08 -16.27 -7.00
C PRO A 88 -31.25 -15.72 -7.81
N ASP A 89 -32.46 -16.17 -7.48
CA ASP A 89 -33.68 -15.76 -8.17
C ASP A 89 -34.12 -14.35 -7.70
N PHE A 90 -33.40 -13.34 -8.16
CA PHE A 90 -33.68 -11.92 -7.91
C PHE A 90 -34.85 -11.37 -8.74
N SER A 91 -35.47 -12.22 -9.59
CA SER A 91 -36.66 -11.87 -10.36
C SER A 91 -37.94 -11.84 -9.51
N SER A 92 -37.87 -12.42 -8.32
CA SER A 92 -39.00 -12.47 -7.40
C SER A 92 -39.35 -11.07 -6.90
N ARG A 93 -40.61 -10.65 -7.13
CA ARG A 93 -41.21 -9.45 -6.53
C ARG A 93 -40.93 -9.37 -5.02
N GLU A 94 -40.78 -10.50 -4.33
CA GLU A 94 -40.45 -10.58 -2.90
C GLU A 94 -39.16 -9.82 -2.50
N PHE A 95 -38.16 -9.70 -3.37
CA PHE A 95 -36.96 -8.91 -3.06
C PHE A 95 -37.23 -7.38 -3.10
N VAL A 96 -38.19 -6.95 -3.91
CA VAL A 96 -38.54 -5.53 -4.13
C VAL A 96 -39.78 -5.11 -3.30
N THR A 97 -40.67 -6.04 -2.99
CA THR A 97 -41.97 -5.79 -2.33
C THR A 97 -42.20 -6.61 -1.07
N GLY A 98 -41.35 -7.58 -0.74
CA GLY A 98 -41.49 -8.48 0.43
C GLY A 98 -40.48 -8.23 1.55
N GLY A 99 -39.36 -7.55 1.27
CA GLY A 99 -38.40 -7.12 2.28
C GLY A 99 -38.81 -5.80 2.93
N ASP A 100 -38.56 -5.66 4.24
CA ASP A 100 -38.73 -4.38 4.96
C ASP A 100 -37.89 -3.30 4.26
N THR A 101 -38.56 -2.33 3.64
CA THR A 101 -37.94 -1.22 2.90
C THR A 101 -36.86 -0.52 3.74
N VAL A 102 -37.05 -0.45 5.06
CA VAL A 102 -36.07 0.14 5.98
C VAL A 102 -34.77 -0.66 5.96
N ILE A 103 -34.84 -1.99 6.03
CA ILE A 103 -33.66 -2.87 6.00
C ILE A 103 -32.92 -2.74 4.67
N THR A 104 -33.63 -2.72 3.55
CA THR A 104 -33.02 -2.58 2.21
C THR A 104 -32.32 -1.23 2.06
N VAL A 105 -32.95 -0.14 2.49
CA VAL A 105 -32.35 1.20 2.46
C VAL A 105 -31.12 1.26 3.39
N LEU A 106 -31.20 0.71 4.60
CA LEU A 106 -30.07 0.64 5.53
C LEU A 106 -28.90 -0.15 4.93
N PHE A 107 -29.18 -1.28 4.27
CA PHE A 107 -28.15 -2.07 3.59
C PHE A 107 -27.51 -1.28 2.44
N LEU A 108 -28.30 -0.58 1.62
CA LEU A 108 -27.78 0.21 0.50
C LEU A 108 -26.92 1.37 1.00
N VAL A 109 -27.36 2.07 2.05
CA VAL A 109 -26.57 3.12 2.71
C VAL A 109 -25.27 2.54 3.28
N PHE A 110 -25.34 1.40 3.97
CA PHE A 110 -24.15 0.71 4.48
C PHE A 110 -23.20 0.29 3.35
N ALA A 111 -23.72 -0.26 2.26
CA ALA A 111 -22.92 -0.65 1.11
C ALA A 111 -22.22 0.56 0.49
N LEU A 112 -22.93 1.68 0.31
CA LEU A 112 -22.39 2.89 -0.29
C LEU A 112 -21.38 3.62 0.62
N VAL A 113 -21.66 3.72 1.92
CA VAL A 113 -20.85 4.49 2.87
C VAL A 113 -19.67 3.68 3.41
N VAL A 114 -19.83 2.38 3.59
CA VAL A 114 -18.83 1.50 4.22
C VAL A 114 -18.19 0.56 3.21
N LEU A 115 -18.99 -0.27 2.51
CA LEU A 115 -18.43 -1.31 1.63
C LEU A 115 -17.72 -0.72 0.41
N VAL A 116 -18.27 0.30 -0.25
CA VAL A 116 -17.67 0.90 -1.45
C VAL A 116 -16.28 1.48 -1.15
N PRO A 117 -16.09 2.35 -0.12
CA PRO A 117 -14.75 2.83 0.21
C PRO A 117 -13.80 1.72 0.67
N LEU A 118 -14.29 0.77 1.47
CA LEU A 118 -13.47 -0.30 2.04
C LEU A 118 -13.00 -1.29 0.98
N LEU A 119 -13.93 -1.84 0.19
CA LEU A 119 -13.64 -2.77 -0.91
C LEU A 119 -12.89 -2.06 -2.02
N GLY A 120 -13.25 -0.81 -2.33
CA GLY A 120 -12.55 -0.02 -3.34
C GLY A 120 -11.10 0.19 -2.99
N TYR A 121 -10.82 0.53 -1.73
CA TYR A 121 -9.46 0.60 -1.22
C TYR A 121 -8.76 -0.76 -1.31
N ALA A 122 -9.38 -1.85 -0.84
CA ALA A 122 -8.79 -3.18 -0.84
C ALA A 122 -8.46 -3.67 -2.28
N PHE A 123 -9.39 -3.51 -3.21
CA PHE A 123 -9.25 -3.92 -4.61
C PHE A 123 -8.19 -3.16 -5.37
N VAL A 124 -7.82 -1.96 -4.92
CA VAL A 124 -6.73 -1.19 -5.52
C VAL A 124 -5.42 -1.41 -4.77
N ALA A 125 -5.43 -1.30 -3.45
CA ALA A 125 -4.25 -1.38 -2.61
C ALA A 125 -3.60 -2.77 -2.62
N LEU A 126 -4.42 -3.84 -2.56
CA LEU A 126 -3.90 -5.20 -2.51
C LEU A 126 -3.16 -5.59 -3.80
N PRO A 127 -3.72 -5.43 -5.01
CA PRO A 127 -2.96 -5.70 -6.25
C PRO A 127 -1.72 -4.83 -6.39
N LEU A 128 -1.79 -3.54 -6.05
CA LEU A 128 -0.61 -2.67 -6.10
C LEU A 128 0.52 -3.18 -5.20
N GLY A 129 0.20 -3.71 -4.01
CA GLY A 129 1.17 -4.33 -3.12
C GLY A 129 1.66 -5.69 -3.62
N SER A 130 0.74 -6.62 -3.89
CA SER A 130 1.03 -8.02 -4.20
C SER A 130 1.71 -8.20 -5.56
N VAL A 131 1.21 -7.54 -6.62
CA VAL A 131 1.77 -7.63 -7.98
C VAL A 131 3.16 -7.01 -8.02
N SER A 132 3.37 -5.88 -7.35
CA SER A 132 4.70 -5.26 -7.27
C SER A 132 5.71 -6.16 -6.55
N LEU A 133 5.28 -6.84 -5.48
CA LEU A 133 6.12 -7.81 -4.78
C LEU A 133 6.39 -9.06 -5.62
N ALA A 134 5.44 -9.52 -6.43
CA ALA A 134 5.64 -10.59 -7.40
C ALA A 134 6.71 -10.19 -8.43
N VAL A 135 6.61 -8.99 -9.01
CA VAL A 135 7.60 -8.51 -10.00
C VAL A 135 8.99 -8.33 -9.37
N LEU A 136 9.07 -7.79 -8.16
CA LEU A 136 10.35 -7.65 -7.43
C LEU A 136 10.97 -9.02 -7.10
N SER A 137 10.17 -9.97 -6.65
CA SER A 137 10.66 -11.32 -6.33
C SER A 137 11.16 -12.07 -7.57
N TRP A 138 10.46 -12.00 -8.71
CA TRP A 138 10.96 -12.50 -9.99
C TRP A 138 12.26 -11.80 -10.42
N THR A 139 12.38 -10.50 -10.18
CA THR A 139 13.63 -9.76 -10.43
C THR A 139 14.78 -10.33 -9.59
N TYR A 140 14.53 -10.73 -8.34
CA TYR A 140 15.55 -11.37 -7.50
C TYR A 140 15.88 -12.80 -7.93
N VAL A 141 14.92 -13.57 -8.44
CA VAL A 141 15.20 -14.87 -9.08
C VAL A 141 16.20 -14.69 -10.21
N VAL A 142 15.91 -13.79 -11.16
CA VAL A 142 16.79 -13.52 -12.30
C VAL A 142 18.16 -13.02 -11.85
N ARG A 143 18.24 -12.12 -10.86
CA ARG A 143 19.52 -11.63 -10.32
C ARG A 143 20.29 -12.72 -9.58
N SER A 144 19.63 -13.66 -8.91
CA SER A 144 20.28 -14.75 -8.18
C SER A 144 20.99 -15.76 -9.08
N LEU A 145 20.54 -15.89 -10.33
CA LEU A 145 21.16 -16.76 -11.34
C LEU A 145 22.38 -16.11 -12.01
N ARG A 146 22.60 -14.80 -11.81
CA ARG A 146 23.70 -14.07 -12.44
C ARG A 146 24.95 -14.09 -11.55
N PRO A 147 26.10 -14.55 -12.05
CA PRO A 147 27.33 -14.66 -11.25
C PRO A 147 27.84 -13.29 -10.76
N SER A 148 27.55 -12.21 -11.49
CA SER A 148 27.90 -10.84 -11.09
C SER A 148 27.26 -10.39 -9.76
N TYR A 149 26.20 -11.07 -9.32
CA TYR A 149 25.46 -10.78 -8.10
C TYR A 149 25.72 -11.79 -6.97
N ALA A 150 26.61 -12.76 -7.18
CA ALA A 150 26.85 -13.84 -6.21
C ALA A 150 27.43 -13.35 -4.87
N GLY A 151 28.19 -12.24 -4.89
CA GLY A 151 28.83 -11.66 -3.71
C GLY A 151 27.95 -10.76 -2.86
N GLU A 152 26.77 -10.35 -3.34
CA GLU A 152 25.92 -9.36 -2.67
C GLU A 152 24.60 -9.95 -2.17
N ARG A 153 24.00 -9.32 -1.16
CA ARG A 153 22.61 -9.61 -0.77
C ARG A 153 21.68 -8.89 -1.74
N LEU A 154 20.67 -9.60 -2.26
CA LEU A 154 19.76 -9.06 -3.28
C LEU A 154 18.56 -8.32 -2.69
N SER A 155 18.13 -8.75 -1.51
CA SER A 155 16.99 -8.17 -0.80
C SER A 155 17.32 -7.92 0.68
N SER A 156 16.75 -6.85 1.22
CA SER A 156 16.75 -6.54 2.64
C SER A 156 15.33 -6.53 3.20
N THR A 157 15.21 -6.64 4.51
CA THR A 157 13.93 -6.49 5.22
C THR A 157 13.98 -5.21 6.03
N GLY A 158 13.17 -4.22 5.65
CA GLY A 158 12.98 -2.99 6.41
C GLY A 158 11.83 -3.12 7.39
N TRP A 159 11.83 -2.34 8.45
CA TRP A 159 10.74 -2.30 9.42
C TRP A 159 10.10 -0.92 9.43
N SER A 160 8.79 -0.84 9.19
CA SER A 160 8.06 0.44 9.16
C SER A 160 6.78 0.37 9.99
N ARG A 161 6.45 1.46 10.69
CA ARG A 161 5.16 1.58 11.44
C ARG A 161 4.00 2.03 10.55
N ASN A 162 4.26 2.43 9.30
CA ASN A 162 3.27 3.09 8.42
C ASN A 162 2.79 2.16 7.29
N VAL A 163 2.89 0.85 7.48
CA VAL A 163 2.63 -0.18 6.46
C VAL A 163 1.50 -1.05 6.96
N ILE A 164 0.55 -1.36 6.08
CA ILE A 164 -0.55 -2.26 6.40
C ILE A 164 -0.01 -3.69 6.54
N GLY A 165 -0.27 -4.32 7.69
CA GLY A 165 -0.04 -5.73 7.97
C GLY A 165 -1.10 -6.20 8.99
N PRO A 166 -1.04 -7.44 9.50
CA PRO A 166 -1.82 -7.84 10.67
C PRO A 166 -1.68 -6.79 11.77
N VAL A 167 -2.69 -6.59 12.62
CA VAL A 167 -2.63 -5.63 13.74
C VAL A 167 -1.51 -6.06 14.71
N THR A 168 -0.28 -5.72 14.35
CA THR A 168 0.89 -5.92 15.17
C THR A 168 1.08 -4.63 15.93
N VAL A 169 1.18 -4.73 17.25
CA VAL A 169 1.50 -3.61 18.17
C VAL A 169 2.88 -2.99 17.85
N GLY A 170 3.63 -3.55 16.89
CA GLY A 170 4.97 -3.12 16.46
C GLY A 170 5.09 -2.72 14.98
N LYS A 171 6.33 -2.46 14.55
CA LYS A 171 6.68 -2.20 13.14
C LYS A 171 6.31 -3.42 12.29
N THR A 172 5.82 -3.24 11.06
CA THR A 172 5.61 -4.33 10.10
C THR A 172 6.88 -4.54 9.29
N ALA A 173 7.29 -5.80 9.11
CA ALA A 173 8.43 -6.16 8.28
C ALA A 173 8.06 -6.04 6.80
N LEU A 174 8.64 -5.06 6.10
CA LEU A 174 8.69 -4.99 4.65
C LEU A 174 9.85 -5.85 4.18
N SER A 175 9.55 -7.09 3.79
CA SER A 175 10.51 -7.93 3.09
C SER A 175 10.70 -7.44 1.64
N LEU A 176 11.74 -7.93 0.97
CA LEU A 176 11.99 -7.70 -0.46
C LEU A 176 12.39 -6.27 -0.87
N LEU A 177 12.91 -5.46 0.04
CA LEU A 177 13.48 -4.16 -0.32
C LEU A 177 14.79 -4.33 -1.11
N PRO A 178 14.91 -3.71 -2.29
CA PRO A 178 16.10 -3.87 -3.14
C PRO A 178 17.34 -3.27 -2.48
N VAL A 179 18.44 -4.01 -2.46
CA VAL A 179 19.75 -3.50 -2.00
C VAL A 179 20.36 -2.55 -3.04
N ARG A 180 20.32 -2.94 -4.32
CA ARG A 180 20.67 -2.06 -5.44
C ARG A 180 19.43 -1.40 -6.03
N LEU A 181 19.37 -0.07 -5.90
CA LEU A 181 18.33 0.76 -6.50
C LEU A 181 18.65 1.02 -7.98
N THR A 182 17.96 0.28 -8.84
CA THR A 182 17.88 0.55 -10.30
C THR A 182 16.57 1.25 -10.62
N PRO A 183 16.43 1.99 -11.73
CA PRO A 183 15.17 2.62 -12.11
C PRO A 183 13.98 1.66 -12.09
N TRP A 184 14.19 0.42 -12.56
CA TRP A 184 13.22 -0.67 -12.52
C TRP A 184 12.77 -1.03 -11.10
N THR A 185 13.71 -1.35 -10.20
CA THR A 185 13.39 -1.71 -8.82
C THR A 185 12.81 -0.54 -8.04
N THR A 186 13.22 0.70 -8.35
CA THR A 186 12.68 1.91 -7.74
C THR A 186 11.22 2.09 -8.12
N LEU A 187 10.87 1.97 -9.40
CA LEU A 187 9.49 2.03 -9.88
C LEU A 187 8.59 1.05 -9.13
N TRP A 188 8.95 -0.24 -9.12
CA TRP A 188 8.12 -1.27 -8.46
C TRP A 188 8.08 -1.14 -6.94
N THR A 189 9.16 -0.69 -6.32
CA THR A 189 9.18 -0.40 -4.88
C THR A 189 8.25 0.76 -4.55
N GLU A 190 8.16 1.79 -5.40
CA GLU A 190 7.24 2.91 -5.22
C GLU A 190 5.77 2.50 -5.39
N ILE A 191 5.47 1.67 -6.40
CA ILE A 191 4.12 1.12 -6.61
C ILE A 191 3.72 0.23 -5.43
N MET A 192 4.62 -0.62 -4.96
CA MET A 192 4.45 -1.41 -3.74
C MET A 192 4.10 -0.48 -2.55
N PHE A 193 4.86 0.59 -2.32
CA PHE A 193 4.56 1.53 -1.25
C PHE A 193 3.25 2.29 -1.43
N LEU A 194 2.75 2.46 -2.67
CA LEU A 194 1.43 3.02 -2.93
C LEU A 194 0.32 2.10 -2.41
N GLY A 195 0.47 0.78 -2.56
CA GLY A 195 -0.47 -0.20 -2.03
C GLY A 195 -0.40 -0.38 -0.51
N TRP A 196 0.82 -0.42 0.05
CA TRP A 196 0.98 -0.70 1.49
C TRP A 196 0.81 0.51 2.42
N ARG A 197 0.94 1.74 1.91
CA ARG A 197 0.76 2.96 2.72
C ARG A 197 -0.64 3.53 2.48
N PRO A 198 -1.55 3.47 3.48
CA PRO A 198 -2.87 4.03 3.34
C PRO A 198 -2.76 5.53 3.11
N GLY A 199 -3.27 5.97 1.98
CA GLY A 199 -3.32 7.37 1.58
C GLY A 199 -4.73 7.73 1.18
N ARG A 200 -5.18 8.93 1.57
CA ARG A 200 -6.50 9.46 1.18
C ARG A 200 -6.72 9.41 -0.34
N ALA A 201 -5.66 9.66 -1.12
CA ALA A 201 -5.71 9.59 -2.57
C ALA A 201 -5.99 8.18 -3.12
N VAL A 202 -5.40 7.14 -2.53
CA VAL A 202 -5.63 5.74 -2.94
C VAL A 202 -7.04 5.30 -2.54
N LEU A 203 -7.50 5.71 -1.36
CA LEU A 203 -8.88 5.48 -0.91
C LEU A 203 -9.88 6.11 -1.88
N VAL A 204 -9.70 7.38 -2.24
CA VAL A 204 -10.58 8.08 -3.19
C VAL A 204 -10.52 7.45 -4.58
N ALA A 205 -9.34 6.99 -5.03
CA ALA A 205 -9.21 6.30 -6.31
C ALA A 205 -9.89 4.92 -6.33
N GLY A 206 -10.01 4.26 -5.17
CA GLY A 206 -10.70 2.99 -5.00
C GLY A 206 -12.23 3.09 -5.12
N ILE A 207 -12.83 4.24 -4.78
CA ILE A 207 -14.29 4.45 -4.85
C ILE A 207 -14.87 4.14 -6.24
N PRO A 208 -14.39 4.75 -7.35
CA PRO A 208 -14.93 4.45 -8.67
C PRO A 208 -14.76 2.97 -9.05
N TYR A 209 -13.69 2.31 -8.60
CA TYR A 209 -13.48 0.90 -8.87
C TYR A 209 -14.50 0.01 -8.14
N ALA A 210 -14.76 0.27 -6.86
CA ALA A 210 -15.80 -0.45 -6.14
C ALA A 210 -17.19 -0.20 -6.73
N LEU A 211 -17.51 1.05 -7.09
CA LEU A 211 -18.76 1.36 -7.79
C LEU A 211 -18.87 0.56 -9.08
N ALA A 212 -17.79 0.47 -9.86
CA ALA A 212 -17.77 -0.35 -11.07
C ALA A 212 -18.06 -1.83 -10.77
N SER A 213 -17.48 -2.40 -9.71
CA SER A 213 -17.75 -3.78 -9.28
C SER A 213 -19.20 -3.99 -8.85
N PHE A 214 -19.79 -3.07 -8.07
CA PHE A 214 -21.19 -3.15 -7.66
C PHE A 214 -22.14 -2.97 -8.83
N LEU A 215 -21.83 -2.07 -9.78
CA LEU A 215 -22.61 -1.91 -11.00
C LEU A 215 -22.60 -3.18 -11.83
N VAL A 216 -21.43 -3.79 -12.04
CA VAL A 216 -21.30 -5.08 -12.76
C VAL A 216 -22.14 -6.15 -12.12
N ALA A 217 -22.11 -6.28 -10.79
CA ALA A 217 -23.01 -7.20 -10.09
C ALA A 217 -24.48 -6.82 -10.36
N GLY A 218 -24.87 -5.57 -10.11
CA GLY A 218 -26.26 -5.12 -10.22
C GLY A 218 -26.90 -5.38 -11.60
N TRP A 219 -26.23 -5.04 -12.70
CA TRP A 219 -26.82 -5.21 -14.03
C TRP A 219 -26.69 -6.64 -14.58
N LEU A 220 -25.76 -7.47 -14.08
CA LEU A 220 -25.74 -8.90 -14.41
C LEU A 220 -26.97 -9.65 -13.87
N PHE A 221 -27.53 -9.19 -12.74
CA PHE A 221 -28.70 -9.81 -12.10
C PHE A 221 -30.02 -9.12 -12.43
N TRP A 222 -29.99 -7.92 -13.00
CA TRP A 222 -31.19 -7.24 -13.45
C TRP A 222 -31.39 -7.47 -14.95
N PRO A 223 -32.57 -7.94 -15.40
CA PRO A 223 -32.84 -8.11 -16.83
C PRO A 223 -32.86 -6.74 -17.51
N VAL A 224 -31.71 -6.35 -18.06
CA VAL A 224 -31.53 -5.14 -18.85
C VAL A 224 -31.55 -5.48 -20.32
N GLY A 225 -32.25 -4.68 -21.13
CA GLY A 225 -32.19 -4.82 -22.58
C GLY A 225 -30.77 -4.59 -23.12
N PRO A 226 -30.47 -5.03 -24.36
CA PRO A 226 -29.12 -4.96 -24.94
C PRO A 226 -28.55 -3.53 -24.96
N VAL A 227 -29.38 -2.52 -25.19
CA VAL A 227 -28.98 -1.11 -25.14
C VAL A 227 -28.51 -0.70 -23.75
N ALA A 228 -29.28 -1.07 -22.71
CA ALA A 228 -28.92 -0.76 -21.33
C ALA A 228 -27.66 -1.52 -20.89
N ALA A 229 -27.46 -2.77 -21.34
CA ALA A 229 -26.22 -3.51 -21.11
C ALA A 229 -24.99 -2.76 -21.69
N VAL A 230 -25.07 -2.26 -22.94
CA VAL A 230 -23.99 -1.47 -23.55
C VAL A 230 -23.71 -0.20 -22.74
N VAL A 231 -24.75 0.53 -22.33
CA VAL A 231 -24.59 1.73 -21.50
C VAL A 231 -23.89 1.41 -20.18
N TRP A 232 -24.29 0.35 -19.49
CA TRP A 232 -23.66 -0.07 -18.23
C TRP A 232 -22.21 -0.49 -18.42
N VAL A 233 -21.87 -1.19 -19.51
CA VAL A 233 -20.48 -1.54 -19.85
C VAL A 233 -19.63 -0.28 -20.03
N VAL A 234 -20.15 0.73 -20.74
CA VAL A 234 -19.44 2.00 -20.95
C VAL A 234 -19.25 2.74 -19.63
N VAL A 235 -20.26 2.79 -18.76
CA VAL A 235 -20.17 3.42 -17.43
C VAL A 235 -19.13 2.70 -16.56
N THR A 236 -19.16 1.37 -16.49
CA THR A 236 -18.18 0.56 -15.78
C THR A 236 -16.76 0.82 -16.30
N ALA A 237 -16.58 0.84 -17.63
CA ALA A 237 -15.28 1.11 -18.24
C ALA A 237 -14.76 2.51 -17.89
N ALA A 238 -15.63 3.54 -17.93
CA ALA A 238 -15.27 4.90 -17.56
C ALA A 238 -14.83 5.01 -16.09
N LEU A 239 -15.50 4.29 -15.17
CA LEU A 239 -15.12 4.24 -13.77
C LEU A 239 -13.76 3.57 -13.56
N VAL A 240 -13.49 2.44 -14.25
CA VAL A 240 -12.18 1.77 -14.21
C VAL A 240 -11.07 2.69 -14.73
N VAL A 241 -11.30 3.35 -15.87
CA VAL A 241 -10.35 4.35 -16.42
C VAL A 241 -10.12 5.49 -15.42
N THR A 242 -11.18 5.97 -14.76
CA THR A 242 -11.08 7.01 -13.73
C THR A 242 -10.19 6.56 -12.56
N THR A 243 -10.34 5.32 -12.07
CA THR A 243 -9.45 4.75 -11.05
C THR A 243 -7.99 4.76 -11.50
N VAL A 244 -7.72 4.28 -12.72
CA VAL A 244 -6.36 4.24 -13.27
C VAL A 244 -5.76 5.65 -13.34
N VAL A 245 -6.52 6.63 -13.86
CA VAL A 245 -6.07 8.03 -13.97
C VAL A 245 -5.76 8.62 -12.59
N LEU A 246 -6.61 8.39 -11.58
CA LEU A 246 -6.39 8.88 -10.23
C LEU A 246 -5.15 8.26 -9.58
N ILE A 247 -4.93 6.96 -9.77
CA ILE A 247 -3.73 6.26 -9.28
C ILE A 247 -2.46 6.76 -9.97
N VAL A 248 -2.48 6.92 -11.29
CA VAL A 248 -1.34 7.46 -12.06
C VAL A 248 -1.04 8.91 -11.63
N ARG A 249 -2.07 9.72 -11.40
CA ARG A 249 -1.91 11.11 -10.92
C ARG A 249 -1.26 11.14 -9.54
N GLU A 250 -1.70 10.28 -8.62
CA GLU A 250 -1.12 10.18 -7.29
C GLU A 250 0.34 9.69 -7.34
N TYR A 251 0.62 8.68 -8.17
CA TYR A 251 1.98 8.21 -8.41
C TYR A 251 2.89 9.35 -8.89
N ARG A 252 2.47 10.08 -9.93
CA ARG A 252 3.22 11.23 -10.48
C ARG A 252 3.43 12.34 -9.44
N ARG A 253 2.44 12.62 -8.60
CA ARG A 253 2.58 13.60 -7.49
C ARG A 253 3.66 13.21 -6.49
N ARG A 254 3.72 11.94 -6.10
CA ARG A 254 4.73 11.42 -5.15
C ARG A 254 6.14 11.41 -5.72
N VAL A 255 6.28 11.13 -7.01
CA VAL A 255 7.58 11.15 -7.70
C VAL A 255 8.03 12.60 -7.94
N GLY A 256 7.15 13.46 -8.45
CA GLY A 256 7.45 14.87 -8.73
C GLY A 256 7.81 15.69 -7.49
N GLY A 257 7.13 15.44 -6.35
CA GLY A 257 7.42 16.15 -5.09
C GLY A 257 8.82 15.87 -4.53
N ARG A 258 9.41 14.70 -4.85
CA ARG A 258 10.78 14.35 -4.40
C ARG A 258 11.85 15.18 -5.11
N ASN A 259 11.65 15.50 -6.38
CA ASN A 259 12.60 16.30 -7.17
C ASN A 259 12.67 17.76 -6.70
N VAL A 260 11.58 18.29 -6.14
CA VAL A 260 11.52 19.67 -5.63
C VAL A 260 12.17 19.79 -4.25
N SER A 261 11.94 18.81 -3.37
CA SER A 261 12.44 18.87 -1.99
C SER A 261 13.94 18.53 -1.85
N GLY A 262 14.53 17.84 -2.83
CA GLY A 262 15.98 17.57 -2.89
C GLY A 262 16.82 18.77 -3.36
N ARG A 263 16.18 19.85 -3.84
CA ARG A 263 16.83 21.05 -4.36
C ARG A 263 16.69 22.23 -3.41
N LYS A 264 16.81 22.00 -2.09
CA LYS A 264 17.05 23.11 -1.15
C LYS A 264 18.53 23.48 -1.26
N PRO A 265 18.89 24.63 -1.83
CA PRO A 265 20.29 25.00 -2.00
C PRO A 265 20.89 25.23 -0.61
N ALA A 266 22.02 24.60 -0.34
CA ALA A 266 22.88 24.84 0.82
C ALA A 266 23.54 26.24 0.79
N ALA A 267 22.82 27.26 0.33
CA ALA A 267 23.35 28.60 0.05
C ALA A 267 23.08 29.61 1.19
N ARG A 268 22.96 29.15 2.44
CA ARG A 268 22.76 30.06 3.59
C ARG A 268 23.67 29.79 4.79
N ALA A 269 24.80 29.13 4.58
CA ALA A 269 25.79 28.89 5.63
C ALA A 269 27.09 29.73 5.49
N GLU A 270 27.26 30.52 4.42
CA GLU A 270 28.49 31.32 4.19
C GLU A 270 28.27 32.85 4.16
N ARG A 271 27.32 33.38 4.95
CA ARG A 271 27.28 34.82 5.25
C ARG A 271 27.17 35.03 6.75
N GLY A 272 28.33 35.03 7.40
CA GLY A 272 28.46 35.28 8.83
C GLY A 272 29.88 35.02 9.32
N SER A 273 30.86 35.65 8.69
CA SER A 273 32.20 35.88 9.25
C SER A 273 32.43 37.38 9.29
#